data_AF-W0JT88-F1
#
_entry.id   AF-W0JT88-F1
#
_cell.length_a   1.000
_cell.length_b   1.000
_cell.length_c   1.000
_cell.angle_alpha   90.00
_cell.angle_beta   90.00
_cell.angle_gamma   90.00
#
_symmetry.space_group_name_H-M   'P 1'
#
loop_
_entity.id
_entity.type
_entity.pdbx_description
1 polymer ?
#
loop_
_entity_poly.entity_id
_entity_poly.type
_entity_poly.pdbx_seq_one_letter_code
_entity_poly.pdbx_strand_id
1 'polypeptide(L)'
;MDKERLPQWGWLLLGLFAMALLSQVLNVLVLGPAGLPPEYFVVTLIVGMSLVVIYVSVWYEDDRADYWDQSGASYFGDVFFVVLATIIAAAFAIAVTLEAGLGQLFRELIGMIAGFATAWGMFYWRNTGLYRTDDDSR
;
A
#
# COMPACT_ATOMS: atom_id res chain seq x y z
N MET A 1 -18.09 -7.43 7.58
CA MET A 1 -18.05 -6.17 8.36
C MET A 1 -19.05 -5.23 7.69
N ASP A 2 -19.80 -4.46 8.45
CA ASP A 2 -20.90 -3.65 7.92
C ASP A 2 -20.36 -2.35 7.29
N LYS A 3 -20.21 -2.35 5.96
CA LYS A 3 -19.62 -1.24 5.18
C LYS A 3 -20.37 0.06 5.32
N GLU A 4 -21.67 0.00 5.64
CA GLU A 4 -22.56 1.16 5.74
C GLU A 4 -22.42 1.93 7.06
N ARG A 5 -21.71 1.37 8.05
CA ARG A 5 -21.49 2.05 9.35
C ARG A 5 -20.73 3.36 9.22
N LEU A 6 -19.83 3.44 8.24
CA LEU A 6 -19.05 4.64 7.98
C LEU A 6 -18.91 4.85 6.47
N PRO A 7 -18.96 6.11 6.00
CA PRO A 7 -18.54 6.45 4.65
C PRO A 7 -17.08 6.03 4.38
N GLN A 8 -16.71 5.78 3.12
CA GLN A 8 -15.39 5.27 2.69
C GLN A 8 -14.21 5.99 3.36
N TRP A 9 -14.27 7.32 3.40
CA TRP A 9 -13.22 8.14 4.02
C TRP A 9 -13.00 7.85 5.51
N GLY A 10 -14.02 7.36 6.23
CA GLY A 10 -13.98 7.06 7.65
C GLY A 10 -13.25 5.74 7.89
N TRP A 11 -13.50 4.75 7.02
CA TRP A 11 -12.73 3.52 6.98
C TRP A 11 -11.27 3.76 6.57
N LEU A 12 -11.04 4.63 5.59
CA LEU A 12 -9.68 5.04 5.21
C LEU A 12 -8.96 5.71 6.39
N LEU A 13 -9.57 6.70 7.04
CA LEU A 13 -8.97 7.38 8.19
C LEU A 13 -8.64 6.41 9.32
N LEU A 14 -9.58 5.51 9.67
CA LEU A 14 -9.36 4.51 10.70
C LEU A 14 -8.21 3.55 10.34
N GLY A 15 -8.22 3.03 9.10
CA GLY A 15 -7.18 2.12 8.62
C GLY A 15 -5.81 2.78 8.55
N LEU A 16 -5.73 4.01 8.02
CA LEU A 16 -4.49 4.77 7.91
C LEU A 16 -3.94 5.11 9.29
N PHE A 17 -4.80 5.50 10.23
CA PHE A 17 -4.40 5.76 11.62
C PHE A 17 -3.87 4.49 12.30
N ALA A 18 -4.58 3.37 12.16
CA ALA A 18 -4.14 2.08 12.69
C ALA A 18 -2.79 1.65 12.10
N MET A 19 -2.61 1.80 10.78
CA MET A 19 -1.33 1.48 10.14
C MET A 19 -0.22 2.42 10.57
N ALA A 20 -0.49 3.72 10.77
CA ALA A 20 0.51 4.63 11.30
C ALA A 20 1.04 4.18 12.67
N LEU A 21 0.14 3.80 13.58
CA LEU A 21 0.54 3.27 14.89
C LEU A 21 1.32 1.95 14.75
N LEU A 22 0.83 1.01 13.93
CA LEU A 22 1.48 -0.27 13.70
C LEU A 22 2.88 -0.11 13.10
N SER A 23 3.06 0.79 12.13
CA SER A 23 4.35 1.09 11.52
C SER A 23 5.33 1.63 12.57
N GLN A 24 4.90 2.51 13.47
CA GLN A 24 5.76 2.98 14.56
C GLN A 24 6.19 1.86 15.50
N VAL A 25 5.25 0.96 15.87
CA VAL A 25 5.56 -0.21 16.69
C VAL A 25 6.53 -1.14 15.99
N LEU A 26 6.33 -1.44 14.71
CA LEU A 26 7.24 -2.27 13.91
C LEU A 26 8.62 -1.63 13.76
N ASN A 27 8.68 -0.33 13.55
CA ASN A 27 9.93 0.41 13.43
C ASN A 27 10.75 0.29 14.73
N VAL A 28 10.11 0.45 15.89
CA VAL A 28 10.78 0.39 17.20
C VAL A 28 11.14 -1.04 17.61
N LEU A 29 10.24 -2.00 17.42
CA LEU A 29 10.41 -3.36 17.93
C LEU A 29 11.13 -4.30 16.97
N VAL A 30 11.14 -4.01 15.67
CA VAL A 30 11.70 -4.90 14.64
C VAL A 30 12.85 -4.24 13.90
N LEU A 31 12.62 -3.08 13.26
CA LEU A 31 13.60 -2.49 12.34
C LEU A 31 14.77 -1.81 13.06
N GLY A 32 14.50 -1.09 14.16
CA GLY A 32 15.54 -0.52 15.00
C GLY A 32 16.50 -1.58 15.54
N PRO A 33 16.01 -2.65 16.19
CA PRO A 33 16.86 -3.76 16.65
C PRO A 33 17.58 -4.51 15.51
N ALA A 34 17.01 -4.54 14.30
CA ALA A 34 17.65 -5.12 13.11
C ALA A 34 18.77 -4.24 12.54
N GLY A 35 18.99 -3.03 13.06
CA GLY A 35 20.04 -2.12 12.61
C GLY A 35 19.71 -1.37 11.33
N LEU A 36 18.43 -1.27 10.95
CA LEU A 36 18.05 -0.47 9.78
C LEU A 36 18.22 1.03 10.06
N PRO A 37 18.73 1.81 9.09
CA PRO A 37 18.83 3.26 9.23
C PRO A 37 17.44 3.92 9.37
N PRO A 38 17.29 4.97 10.18
CA PRO A 38 16.01 5.66 10.41
C PRO A 38 15.35 6.19 9.13
N GLU A 39 16.12 6.49 8.09
CA GLU A 39 15.64 6.98 6.80
C GLU A 39 14.70 5.99 6.10
N TYR A 40 14.82 4.70 6.40
CA TYR A 40 13.98 3.64 5.84
C TYR A 40 12.77 3.30 6.69
N PHE A 41 12.62 3.87 7.89
CA PHE A 41 11.47 3.60 8.76
C PHE A 41 10.15 4.08 8.14
N VAL A 42 10.21 5.09 7.26
CA VAL A 42 9.04 5.53 6.49
C VAL A 42 8.51 4.46 5.53
N VAL A 43 9.33 3.47 5.13
CA VAL A 43 8.91 2.42 4.19
C VAL A 43 7.80 1.56 4.78
N THR A 44 7.83 1.25 6.09
CA THR A 44 6.74 0.48 6.72
C THR A 44 5.44 1.25 6.73
N LEU A 45 5.50 2.57 6.88
CA LEU A 45 4.33 3.45 6.79
C LEU A 45 3.76 3.43 5.37
N ILE A 46 4.62 3.59 4.35
CA ILE A 46 4.20 3.58 2.94
C ILE A 46 3.54 2.25 2.58
N VAL A 47 4.16 1.12 2.95
CA VAL A 47 3.58 -0.22 2.73
C VAL A 47 2.20 -0.34 3.38
N GLY A 48 2.09 0.04 4.65
CA GLY A 48 0.83 -0.07 5.38
C GLY A 48 -0.28 0.81 4.80
N MET A 49 0.06 2.05 4.46
CA MET A 49 -0.88 2.97 3.84
C MET A 49 -1.32 2.50 2.45
N SER A 50 -0.40 1.99 1.63
CA SER A 50 -0.74 1.40 0.33
C SER A 50 -1.75 0.27 0.45
N LEU A 51 -1.54 -0.64 1.41
CA LEU A 51 -2.51 -1.71 1.68
C LEU A 51 -3.88 -1.14 2.09
N VAL A 52 -3.92 -0.20 3.02
CA VAL A 52 -5.20 0.38 3.44
C VAL A 52 -5.92 1.02 2.25
N VAL A 53 -5.24 1.87 1.50
CA VAL A 53 -5.86 2.58 0.38
C VAL A 53 -6.38 1.61 -0.68
N ILE A 54 -5.57 0.62 -1.09
CA ILE A 54 -5.96 -0.38 -2.09
C ILE A 54 -7.17 -1.18 -1.60
N TYR A 55 -7.04 -1.85 -0.45
CA TYR A 55 -8.01 -2.85 -0.04
C TYR A 55 -9.30 -2.23 0.53
N VAL A 56 -9.24 -1.06 1.18
CA VAL A 56 -10.47 -0.35 1.57
C VAL A 56 -11.22 0.15 0.34
N SER A 57 -10.52 0.64 -0.69
CA SER A 57 -11.19 1.08 -1.92
C SER A 57 -11.86 -0.07 -2.65
N VAL A 58 -11.17 -1.21 -2.78
CA VAL A 58 -11.75 -2.43 -3.38
C VAL A 58 -12.91 -2.98 -2.55
N TRP A 59 -12.84 -2.89 -1.22
CA TRP A 59 -13.91 -3.35 -0.34
C TRP A 59 -15.15 -2.45 -0.37
N TYR A 60 -14.97 -1.15 -0.56
CA TYR A 60 -16.06 -0.19 -0.55
C TYR A 60 -16.80 -0.08 -1.89
N GLU A 61 -16.12 -0.38 -3.00
CA GLU A 61 -16.74 -0.38 -4.33
C GLU A 61 -17.52 -1.68 -4.60
N ASP A 62 -18.83 -1.55 -4.80
CA ASP A 62 -19.74 -2.69 -5.03
C ASP A 62 -19.41 -3.47 -6.30
N ASP A 63 -18.99 -2.78 -7.36
CA ASP A 63 -18.61 -3.38 -8.64
C ASP A 63 -17.35 -4.26 -8.55
N ARG A 64 -16.62 -4.20 -7.42
CA ARG A 64 -15.41 -5.01 -7.15
C ARG A 64 -15.63 -6.07 -6.07
N ALA A 65 -16.88 -6.33 -5.68
CA ALA A 65 -17.23 -7.29 -4.65
C ALA A 65 -16.66 -8.70 -4.94
N ASP A 66 -16.67 -9.11 -6.22
CA ASP A 66 -16.16 -10.41 -6.70
C ASP A 66 -14.69 -10.65 -6.36
N TYR A 67 -13.91 -9.59 -6.07
CA TYR A 67 -12.55 -9.74 -5.57
C TYR A 67 -12.49 -10.60 -4.30
N TRP A 68 -13.48 -10.46 -3.43
CA TRP A 68 -13.51 -11.11 -2.12
C TRP A 68 -13.96 -12.58 -2.18
N ASP A 69 -14.47 -13.01 -3.34
CA ASP A 69 -14.86 -14.42 -3.59
C ASP A 69 -13.69 -15.26 -4.12
N GLN A 70 -12.53 -14.64 -4.39
CA GLN A 70 -11.33 -15.34 -4.82
C GLN A 70 -10.75 -16.25 -3.73
N SER A 71 -9.97 -17.26 -4.16
CA SER A 71 -9.26 -18.13 -3.23
C SER A 71 -8.27 -17.37 -2.34
N GLY A 72 -8.09 -17.82 -1.09
CA GLY A 72 -7.14 -17.21 -0.16
C GLY A 72 -5.68 -17.19 -0.66
N ALA A 73 -5.31 -18.12 -1.53
CA ALA A 73 -3.99 -18.13 -2.18
C ALA A 73 -3.82 -16.95 -3.16
N SER A 74 -4.89 -16.56 -3.88
CA SER A 74 -4.88 -15.38 -4.76
C SER A 74 -4.67 -14.11 -3.95
N TYR A 75 -5.47 -13.94 -2.89
CA TYR A 75 -5.38 -12.81 -1.96
C TYR A 75 -3.98 -12.68 -1.35
N PHE A 76 -3.42 -13.79 -0.83
CA PHE A 76 -2.08 -13.76 -0.25
C PHE A 76 -1.02 -13.37 -1.29
N GLY A 77 -1.15 -13.87 -2.51
CA GLY A 77 -0.29 -13.48 -3.63
C GLY A 77 -0.36 -11.98 -3.88
N ASP A 78 -1.56 -11.41 -3.96
CA ASP A 78 -1.74 -9.97 -4.22
C ASP A 78 -1.10 -9.13 -3.12
N VAL A 79 -1.39 -9.43 -1.86
CA VAL A 79 -0.79 -8.74 -0.71
C VAL A 79 0.73 -8.84 -0.76
N PHE A 80 1.28 -10.04 -1.01
CA PHE A 80 2.71 -10.26 -1.10
C PHE A 80 3.36 -9.39 -2.18
N PHE A 81 2.80 -9.38 -3.38
CA PHE A 81 3.35 -8.59 -4.48
C PHE A 81 3.19 -7.08 -4.27
N VAL A 82 2.07 -6.63 -3.70
CA VAL A 82 1.88 -5.23 -3.30
C VAL A 82 2.94 -4.82 -2.28
N VAL A 83 3.12 -5.59 -1.22
CA VAL A 83 4.12 -5.32 -0.17
C VAL A 83 5.52 -5.28 -0.76
N LEU A 84 5.91 -6.31 -1.49
CA LEU A 84 7.25 -6.44 -2.04
C LEU A 84 7.56 -5.30 -3.03
N ALA A 85 6.64 -5.03 -3.96
CA ALA A 85 6.82 -3.97 -4.95
C ALA A 85 6.90 -2.58 -4.28
N THR A 86 6.08 -2.34 -3.26
CA THR A 86 6.12 -1.09 -2.48
C THR A 86 7.46 -0.91 -1.78
N ILE A 87 7.96 -1.96 -1.10
CA ILE A 87 9.24 -1.92 -0.38
C ILE A 87 10.37 -1.58 -1.36
N ILE A 88 10.45 -2.31 -2.48
CA ILE A 88 11.52 -2.13 -3.46
C ILE A 88 11.48 -0.72 -4.04
N ALA A 89 10.31 -0.26 -4.52
CA ALA A 89 10.17 1.04 -5.16
C ALA A 89 10.44 2.20 -4.19
N ALA A 90 9.88 2.15 -2.97
CA ALA A 90 10.08 3.18 -1.97
C ALA A 90 11.55 3.22 -1.48
N ALA A 91 12.14 2.07 -1.18
CA ALA A 91 13.54 2.00 -0.73
C ALA A 91 14.50 2.50 -1.82
N PHE A 92 14.27 2.12 -3.08
CA PHE A 92 15.07 2.60 -4.21
C PHE A 92 14.95 4.12 -4.38
N ALA A 93 13.73 4.66 -4.34
CA ALA A 93 13.50 6.10 -4.41
C ALA A 93 14.19 6.85 -3.25
N ILE A 94 14.12 6.31 -2.03
CA ILE A 94 14.82 6.87 -0.86
C ILE A 94 16.33 6.85 -1.06
N ALA A 95 16.89 5.73 -1.54
CA ALA A 95 18.33 5.62 -1.81
C ALA A 95 18.81 6.64 -2.84
N VAL A 96 18.13 6.75 -4.00
CA VAL A 96 18.48 7.71 -5.06
C VAL A 96 18.39 9.16 -4.56
N THR A 97 17.37 9.47 -3.78
CA THR A 97 17.18 10.84 -3.27
C THR A 97 18.11 11.18 -2.12
N LEU A 98 18.60 10.19 -1.35
CA LEU A 98 19.70 10.35 -0.40
C LEU A 98 20.99 10.74 -1.10
N GLU A 99 21.35 10.02 -2.17
CA GLU A 99 22.56 10.32 -2.96
C GLU A 99 22.48 11.69 -3.63
N ALA A 100 21.29 12.10 -4.07
CA ALA A 100 21.04 13.41 -4.64
C ALA A 100 21.06 14.56 -3.60
N GLY A 101 21.21 14.27 -2.31
CA GLY A 101 21.25 15.27 -1.23
C GLY A 101 19.92 15.99 -1.02
N LEU A 102 18.78 15.37 -1.37
CA LEU A 102 17.47 15.98 -1.16
C LEU A 102 17.12 16.04 0.33
N GLY A 103 16.42 17.11 0.69
CA GLY A 103 15.86 17.26 2.04
C GLY A 103 14.88 16.13 2.37
N GLN A 104 14.74 15.85 3.66
CA GLN A 104 13.91 14.75 4.18
C GLN A 104 12.50 14.75 3.61
N LEU A 105 11.83 15.92 3.58
CA LEU A 105 10.47 16.03 3.06
C LEU A 105 10.35 15.56 1.60
N PHE A 106 11.24 16.01 0.72
CA PHE A 106 11.19 15.61 -0.69
C PHE A 106 11.50 14.13 -0.88
N ARG A 107 12.46 13.61 -0.12
CA ARG A 107 12.80 12.18 -0.12
C ARG A 107 11.61 11.31 0.29
N GLU A 108 10.94 11.66 1.38
CA GLU A 108 9.77 10.93 1.87
C GLU A 108 8.61 11.01 0.89
N LEU A 109 8.34 12.19 0.32
CA LEU A 109 7.29 12.37 -0.68
C LEU A 109 7.55 11.54 -1.95
N ILE A 110 8.78 11.56 -2.48
CA ILE A 110 9.14 10.77 -3.66
C ILE A 110 9.06 9.28 -3.34
N GLY A 111 9.54 8.85 -2.17
CA GLY A 111 9.42 7.47 -1.71
C GLY A 111 7.97 7.01 -1.59
N MET A 112 7.09 7.87 -1.07
CA MET A 112 5.66 7.59 -0.95
C MET A 112 4.99 7.48 -2.33
N ILE A 113 5.27 8.41 -3.25
CA ILE A 113 4.73 8.38 -4.61
C ILE A 113 5.20 7.13 -5.34
N ALA A 114 6.51 6.84 -5.34
CA ALA A 114 7.07 5.68 -6.00
C ALA A 114 6.50 4.38 -5.43
N GLY A 115 6.53 4.24 -4.10
CA GLY A 115 6.00 3.07 -3.40
C GLY A 115 4.52 2.84 -3.71
N PHE A 116 3.68 3.86 -3.55
CA PHE A 116 2.25 3.74 -3.79
C PHE A 116 1.91 3.49 -5.27
N ALA A 117 2.52 4.22 -6.20
CA ALA A 117 2.26 4.04 -7.63
C ALA A 117 2.62 2.63 -8.10
N THR A 118 3.76 2.09 -7.63
CA THR A 118 4.14 0.71 -7.94
C THR A 118 3.23 -0.31 -7.25
N ALA A 119 2.84 -0.07 -5.99
CA ALA A 119 1.86 -0.89 -5.27
C ALA A 119 0.55 -1.03 -6.06
N TRP A 120 -0.01 0.12 -6.45
CA TRP A 120 -1.24 0.20 -7.21
C TRP A 120 -1.09 -0.46 -8.58
N GLY A 121 -0.02 -0.15 -9.31
CA GLY A 121 0.26 -0.75 -10.62
C GLY A 121 0.38 -2.28 -10.55
N MET A 122 1.03 -2.81 -9.50
CA MET A 122 1.18 -4.24 -9.28
C MET A 122 -0.16 -4.92 -8.95
N PHE A 123 -0.96 -4.29 -8.09
CA PHE A 123 -2.31 -4.76 -7.77
C PHE A 123 -3.19 -4.78 -9.03
N TYR A 124 -3.21 -3.68 -9.78
CA TYR A 124 -3.94 -3.53 -11.03
C TYR A 124 -3.53 -4.59 -12.05
N TRP A 125 -2.22 -4.80 -12.25
CA TRP A 125 -1.71 -5.76 -13.22
C TRP A 125 -2.11 -7.21 -12.88
N ARG A 126 -2.13 -7.58 -11.59
CA ARG A 126 -2.59 -8.89 -11.15
C ARG A 126 -4.10 -9.06 -11.22
N ASN A 127 -4.85 -7.97 -11.11
CA ASN A 127 -6.31 -7.98 -11.03
C ASN A 127 -6.98 -7.22 -12.18
N THR A 128 -6.45 -7.34 -13.40
CA THR A 128 -6.99 -6.64 -14.58
C THR A 128 -8.47 -6.92 -14.82
N GLY A 129 -8.96 -8.10 -14.45
CA GLY A 129 -10.38 -8.46 -14.52
C GLY A 129 -11.30 -7.56 -13.67
N LEU A 130 -10.83 -7.00 -12.55
CA LEU A 130 -11.61 -6.07 -11.71
C LEU A 130 -11.83 -4.70 -12.36
N TYR A 131 -11.02 -4.37 -13.38
CA TYR A 131 -11.01 -3.05 -14.02
C TYR A 131 -11.42 -3.12 -15.49
N ARG A 132 -11.71 -4.31 -15.99
CA ARG A 132 -12.22 -4.50 -17.33
C ARG A 132 -13.73 -4.25 -17.28
N THR A 133 -14.15 -3.03 -17.59
CA THR A 133 -15.56 -2.73 -17.89
C THR A 133 -16.00 -3.61 -19.06
N ASP A 134 -17.25 -4.08 -19.03
CA ASP A 134 -17.92 -4.89 -20.08
C ASP A 134 -18.05 -4.17 -21.46
N ASP A 135 -17.12 -3.27 -21.81
CA ASP A 135 -17.13 -2.51 -23.06
C ASP A 135 -16.53 -3.29 -24.25
N ASP A 136 -16.15 -4.57 -24.05
CA ASP A 136 -15.71 -5.51 -25.10
C ASP A 136 -16.89 -6.35 -25.68
N SER A 137 -18.15 -6.04 -25.33
CA SER A 137 -19.34 -6.71 -25.90
C SER A 137 -20.01 -5.90 -27.03
N ARG A 138 -19.26 -5.47 -28.04
CA ARG A 138 -19.80 -4.99 -29.32
C ARG A 138 -19.01 -5.49 -30.52
#